data_AF-A0A401UPW8-F1
#
_entry.id   AF-A0A401UPW8-F1
#
_cell.length_a   1.000
_cell.length_b   1.000
_cell.length_c   1.000
_cell.angle_alpha   90.00
_cell.angle_beta   90.00
_cell.angle_gamma   90.00
#
_symmetry.space_group_name_H-M   'P 1'
#
loop_
_entity.id
_entity.type
_entity.pdbx_description
1 polymer ?
#
loop_
_entity_poly.entity_id
_entity_poly.type
_entity_poly.pdbx_seq_one_letter_code
_entity_poly.pdbx_strand_id
1 'polypeptide(L)' 'MEKSKFDVVFPIICSALVEKIMAELNLSDKDGVINLYSSHLYETLEQEETKVWQYSTEKLFELFLEERNSGNITFPQV' A
#
# COMPACT_ATOMS: atom_id res chain seq x y z
N MET A 1 20.88 17.43 2.91
CA MET A 1 19.44 17.11 2.82
C MET A 1 19.16 16.02 3.83
N GLU A 2 18.39 16.33 4.87
CA GLU A 2 17.83 15.29 5.73
C GLU A 2 16.85 14.47 4.89
N LYS A 3 17.01 13.14 4.86
CA LYS A 3 15.99 12.24 4.31
C LYS A 3 14.81 12.28 5.28
N SER A 4 13.60 12.49 4.78
CA SER A 4 12.42 12.41 5.63
C SER A 4 12.26 10.96 6.12
N LYS A 5 11.56 10.77 7.25
CA LYS A 5 11.22 9.41 7.71
C LYS A 5 10.42 8.67 6.63
N PHE A 6 9.59 9.41 5.90
CA PHE A 6 8.82 8.90 4.78
C PHE A 6 9.72 8.32 3.68
N ASP A 7 10.77 9.04 3.25
CA ASP A 7 11.70 8.59 2.21
C ASP A 7 12.40 7.25 2.54
N VAL A 8 12.57 6.97 3.83
CA VAL A 8 13.20 5.74 4.31
C VAL A 8 12.18 4.62 4.47
N VAL A 9 10.99 4.92 4.99
CA VAL A 9 9.99 3.92 5.37
C VAL A 9 9.12 3.52 4.18
N PHE A 10 8.80 4.43 3.27
CA PHE A 10 7.97 4.17 2.09
C PHE A 10 8.40 2.93 1.28
N PRO A 11 9.67 2.78 0.85
CA PRO A 11 10.08 1.59 0.09
C PRO A 11 9.98 0.28 0.91
N ILE A 12 10.13 0.36 2.24
CA ILE A 12 9.99 -0.81 3.14
C ILE A 12 8.53 -1.25 3.19
N ILE A 13 7.61 -0.29 3.33
CA ILE A 13 6.16 -0.57 3.33
C ILE A 13 5.72 -1.15 1.99
N CYS A 14 6.13 -0.54 0.86
CA CYS A 14 5.79 -1.03 -0.46
C CYS A 14 6.26 -2.47 -0.65
N SER A 15 7.49 -2.78 -0.25
CA SER A 15 8.03 -4.14 -0.34
C SER A 15 7.21 -5.13 0.49
N ALA A 16 6.95 -4.80 1.77
CA ALA A 16 6.15 -5.65 2.66
C ALA A 16 4.71 -5.86 2.17
N LEU A 17 4.12 -4.83 1.56
CA LEU A 17 2.76 -4.89 1.03
C LEU A 17 2.70 -5.76 -0.24
N VAL A 18 3.67 -5.65 -1.14
CA VAL A 18 3.78 -6.53 -2.31
C VAL A 18 3.93 -8.00 -1.87
N GLU A 19 4.82 -8.28 -0.91
CA GLU A 19 4.99 -9.62 -0.34
C GLU A 19 3.67 -10.19 0.20
N LYS A 20 2.92 -9.37 0.95
CA LYS A 20 1.61 -9.79 1.49
C LYS A 20 0.58 -10.02 0.39
N ILE A 21 0.49 -9.13 -0.60
CA ILE A 21 -0.42 -9.27 -1.74
C ILE A 21 -0.13 -10.58 -2.49
N MET A 22 1.14 -10.88 -2.75
CA MET A 22 1.53 -12.11 -3.46
C MET A 22 1.19 -13.35 -2.67
N ALA A 23 1.48 -13.37 -1.37
CA ALA A 23 1.23 -14.51 -0.50
C ALA A 23 -0.27 -14.81 -0.34
N GLU A 24 -1.09 -13.78 -0.09
CA GLU A 24 -2.51 -13.95 0.22
C GLU A 24 -3.37 -14.17 -1.03
N LEU A 25 -2.97 -13.59 -2.17
CA LEU A 25 -3.70 -13.71 -3.44
C LEU A 25 -3.11 -14.76 -4.39
N ASN A 26 -2.04 -15.45 -3.97
CA ASN A 26 -1.32 -16.45 -4.75
C ASN A 26 -0.93 -15.93 -6.16
N LEU A 27 -0.36 -14.71 -6.18
CA LEU A 27 0.06 -14.00 -7.39
C LEU A 27 1.55 -14.17 -7.65
N SER A 28 1.97 -13.99 -8.91
CA SER A 28 3.39 -13.95 -9.27
C SER A 28 4.05 -12.64 -8.81
N ASP A 29 5.39 -12.62 -8.76
CA ASP A 29 6.18 -11.42 -8.41
C ASP A 29 5.77 -10.20 -9.21
N LYS A 30 5.62 -10.40 -10.52
CA LYS A 30 5.22 -9.35 -11.45
C LYS A 30 3.80 -8.86 -11.18
N ASP A 31 2.88 -9.78 -10.92
CA ASP A 31 1.48 -9.44 -10.69
C ASP A 31 1.29 -8.72 -9.37
N GLY A 32 2.00 -9.11 -8.30
CA GLY A 32 1.94 -8.43 -7.01
C GLY A 32 2.33 -6.95 -7.11
N VAL A 33 3.43 -6.67 -7.80
CA VAL A 33 3.89 -5.29 -8.05
C VAL A 33 2.87 -4.53 -8.90
N ILE A 34 2.42 -5.09 -10.03
CA ILE A 34 1.45 -4.41 -10.90
C ILE A 34 0.16 -4.08 -10.16
N ASN A 35 -0.35 -5.02 -9.35
CA ASN A 35 -1.57 -4.84 -8.59
C ASN A 35 -1.43 -3.70 -7.58
N LEU A 36 -0.33 -3.64 -6.83
CA LEU A 36 -0.11 -2.54 -5.88
C LEU A 36 0.00 -1.20 -6.60
N TYR A 37 0.88 -1.09 -7.61
CA TYR A 37 1.16 0.18 -8.29
C TYR A 37 -0.04 0.71 -9.11
N SER A 38 -1.01 -0.16 -9.44
CA SER A 38 -2.24 0.23 -10.14
C SER A 38 -3.39 0.55 -9.18
N SER A 39 -3.17 0.50 -7.87
CA SER A 39 -4.20 0.76 -6.86
C SER A 39 -4.24 2.24 -6.44
N HIS A 40 -5.43 2.73 -6.12
CA HIS A 40 -5.62 4.03 -5.47
C HIS A 40 -4.97 4.06 -4.08
N LEU A 41 -4.85 2.90 -3.41
CA LEU A 41 -4.06 2.79 -2.18
C LEU A 41 -2.63 3.28 -2.40
N TYR A 42 -1.94 2.82 -3.46
CA TYR A 42 -0.56 3.22 -3.74
C TYR A 42 -0.46 4.71 -4.09
N GLU A 43 -1.38 5.23 -4.90
CA GLU A 43 -1.45 6.67 -5.21
C GLU A 43 -1.56 7.51 -3.93
N THR A 44 -2.36 7.07 -2.97
CA THR A 44 -2.52 7.73 -1.67
C THR A 44 -1.29 7.55 -0.77
N LEU A 45 -0.68 6.36 -0.80
CA LEU A 45 0.51 6.02 -0.03
C LEU A 45 1.72 6.87 -0.43
N GLU A 46 1.83 7.26 -1.71
CA GLU A 46 2.85 8.19 -2.21
C GLU A 46 2.68 9.63 -1.69
N GLN A 47 1.47 10.01 -1.25
CA GLN A 47 1.19 11.32 -0.69
C GLN A 47 1.52 11.34 0.82
N GLU A 48 2.71 11.84 1.19
CA GLU A 48 3.17 11.90 2.59
C GLU A 48 2.15 12.57 3.54
N GLU A 49 1.42 13.59 3.05
CA GLU A 49 0.44 14.38 3.80
C GLU A 49 -0.77 13.54 4.27
N THR A 50 -1.11 12.47 3.56
CA THR A 50 -2.23 11.59 3.91
C THR A 50 -1.93 10.73 5.14
N LYS A 51 -0.64 10.58 5.48
CA LYS A 51 -0.14 9.74 6.58
C LYS A 51 -0.59 8.27 6.50
N VAL A 52 -1.11 7.81 5.36
CA VAL A 52 -1.51 6.40 5.16
C VAL A 52 -0.32 5.47 5.34
N TRP A 53 0.90 5.93 5.04
CA TRP A 53 2.14 5.21 5.30
C TRP A 53 2.41 4.93 6.79
N GLN A 54 1.66 5.51 7.72
CA GLN A 54 1.77 5.18 9.15
C GLN A 54 0.92 3.98 9.55
N TYR A 55 0.05 3.49 8.67
CA TYR A 55 -0.75 2.29 8.91
C TYR A 55 0.12 1.03 8.90
N SER A 56 -0.29 0.02 9.67
CA SER A 56 0.35 -1.29 9.61
C SER A 56 0.19 -1.92 8.23
N THR A 57 1.13 -2.78 7.84
CA THR A 57 1.04 -3.55 6.59
C THR A 57 -0.27 -4.33 6.49
N GLU A 58 -0.78 -4.86 7.62
CA GLU A 58 -2.09 -5.51 7.68
C GLU A 58 -3.22 -4.55 7.32
N LYS A 59 -3.22 -3.34 7.88
CA LYS A 59 -4.27 -2.37 7.60
C LYS A 59 -4.24 -1.88 6.16
N LEU A 60 -3.04 -1.66 5.62
CA LEU A 60 -2.86 -1.32 4.20
C LEU A 60 -3.37 -2.44 3.29
N PHE A 61 -3.09 -3.69 3.64
CA PHE A 61 -3.59 -4.83 2.88
C PHE A 61 -5.12 -4.97 2.95
N GLU A 62 -5.74 -4.73 4.11
CA GLU A 62 -7.22 -4.67 4.21
C GLU A 62 -7.80 -3.61 3.27
N LEU A 63 -7.22 -2.40 3.25
CA LEU A 63 -7.66 -1.32 2.36
C LEU A 63 -7.49 -1.69 0.89
N PHE A 64 -6.38 -2.37 0.54
CA PHE A 64 -6.17 -2.90 -0.80
C PHE A 64 -7.25 -3.93 -1.19
N LEU A 65 -7.63 -4.83 -0.27
CA LEU A 65 -8.70 -5.78 -0.52
C LEU A 65 -10.07 -5.11 -0.62
N GLU A 66 -10.34 -4.09 0.19
CA GLU A 66 -11.56 -3.28 0.12
C GLU A 66 -11.68 -2.63 -1.27
N GLU A 67 -10.61 -1.98 -1.73
CA GLU A 67 -10.52 -1.38 -3.06
C GLU A 67 -10.78 -2.42 -4.15
N ARG A 68 -10.11 -3.57 -4.08
CA ARG A 68 -10.25 -4.65 -5.06
C ARG A 68 -11.65 -5.23 -5.12
N ASN A 69 -12.31 -5.40 -3.97
CA ASN A 69 -13.62 -6.03 -3.87
C ASN A 69 -14.77 -5.08 -4.19
N SER A 70 -14.68 -3.83 -3.72
CA SER A 70 -15.74 -2.82 -3.83
C SER A 70 -15.55 -1.85 -5.00
N GLY A 71 -14.35 -1.82 -5.59
CA GLY A 71 -13.94 -0.82 -6.60
C GLY A 71 -13.75 0.60 -6.04
N ASN A 72 -13.87 0.76 -4.72
CA ASN A 72 -13.73 2.03 -4.01
C ASN A 72 -12.91 1.79 -2.74
N ILE A 73 -12.06 2.75 -2.40
CA ILE A 73 -11.26 2.75 -1.17
C ILE A 73 -11.76 3.84 -0.23
N THR A 74 -12.12 3.48 1.00
CA THR A 74 -12.48 4.48 2.03
C THR A 74 -11.36 4.56 3.05
N PHE A 75 -10.57 5.63 2.98
CA PHE A 75 -9.61 5.92 4.03
C PHE A 75 -10.36 6.39 5.29
N PRO A 76 -10.18 5.75 6.45
CA PRO A 76 -10.71 6.31 7.68
C PRO A 76 -10.08 7.69 7.87
N GLN A 77 -10.91 8.73 7.98
CA GLN A 77 -10.44 10.08 8.27
C GLN A 77 -9.72 10.03 9.63
N VAL A 78 -8.43 10.35 9.63
CA VAL A 78 -7.57 10.46 10.82
C VAL A 78 -7.79 11.77 11.56
#